data_AF-A0A0D0A302-F1
#
_entry.id   AF-A0A0D0A302-F1
#
_cell.length_a   1.000
_cell.length_b   1.000
_cell.length_c   1.000
_cell.angle_alpha   90.00
_cell.angle_beta   90.00
_cell.angle_gamma   90.00
#
_symmetry.space_group_name_H-M   'P 1'
#
loop_
_entity.id
_entity.type
_entity.pdbx_description
1 polymer ?
#
loop_
_entity_poly.entity_id
_entity_poly.type
_entity_poly.pdbx_seq_one_letter_code
_entity_poly.pdbx_strand_id
1 'polypeptide(L)' 'MHITRDRSKKLLTINQSSFLEQILSETQMSDCRPVSTPMVPGISLTKASAPLTQAEVQQFAHMPYSRVVGEL' A
#
# COMPACT_ATOMS: atom_id res chain seq x y z
N MET A 1 -17.08 -3.19 -4.45
CA MET A 1 -16.28 -3.05 -5.69
C MET A 1 -17.18 -2.64 -6.84
N HIS A 2 -16.87 -1.52 -7.51
CA HIS A 2 -17.61 -1.00 -8.65
C HIS A 2 -16.65 -0.76 -9.82
N ILE A 3 -17.00 -1.25 -11.01
CA ILE A 3 -16.19 -1.05 -12.21
C ILE A 3 -17.00 -0.20 -13.18
N THR A 4 -16.43 0.93 -13.58
CA THR A 4 -16.98 1.79 -14.62
C THR A 4 -16.08 1.73 -15.84
N ARG A 5 -16.66 1.59 -17.03
CA ARG A 5 -15.91 1.52 -18.29
C ARG A 5 -16.43 2.56 -19.26
N ASP A 6 -15.57 3.53 -19.58
CA ASP A 6 -15.81 4.47 -20.67
C ASP A 6 -15.06 3.99 -21.91
N ARG A 7 -15.79 3.36 -22.84
CA ARG A 7 -15.20 2.84 -24.09
C ARG A 7 -14.80 3.95 -25.05
N SER A 8 -15.46 5.11 -25.02
CA SER A 8 -15.16 6.24 -25.89
C SER A 8 -13.80 6.85 -25.55
N LYS A 9 -13.52 6.98 -24.25
CA LYS A 9 -12.23 7.46 -23.72
C LYS A 9 -11.21 6.35 -23.49
N LYS A 10 -11.57 5.10 -23.77
CA LYS A 10 -10.77 3.89 -23.47
C LYS A 10 -10.32 3.84 -21.99
N LEU A 11 -11.15 4.33 -21.08
CA LEU A 11 -10.87 4.39 -19.65
C LEU A 11 -11.60 3.26 -18.91
N LEU A 12 -10.88 2.58 -18.01
CA LEU A 12 -11.44 1.65 -17.05
C LEU A 12 -11.17 2.21 -15.66
N THR A 13 -12.22 2.37 -14.86
CA THR A 13 -12.13 2.86 -13.49
C THR A 13 -12.64 1.79 -12.55
N ILE A 14 -11.86 1.51 -11.51
CA ILE A 14 -12.21 0.55 -10.47
C ILE A 14 -12.32 1.34 -9.17
N ASN A 15 -13.48 1.27 -8.52
CA ASN A 15 -13.73 1.81 -7.19
C ASN A 15 -13.85 0.64 -6.20
N GLN A 16 -12.88 0.57 -5.28
CA GLN A 16 -12.78 -0.44 -4.23
C GLN A 16 -12.69 0.19 -2.84
N SER A 17 -13.35 1.34 -2.62
CA SER A 17 -13.40 2.05 -1.33
C SER A 17 -13.68 1.14 -0.13
N SER A 18 -14.71 0.29 -0.20
CA SER A 18 -15.05 -0.64 0.89
C SER A 18 -13.95 -1.67 1.22
N PHE A 19 -13.15 -2.06 0.22
CA PHE A 19 -12.03 -2.99 0.42
C PHE A 19 -10.87 -2.28 1.11
N LEU A 20 -10.59 -1.03 0.73
CA LEU A 20 -9.62 -0.18 1.41
C LEU A 20 -10.00 0.06 2.87
N GLU A 21 -11.27 0.37 3.14
CA GLU A 21 -11.77 0.56 4.51
C GLU A 21 -11.60 -0.69 5.38
N GLN A 22 -11.85 -1.88 4.81
CA GLN A 22 -11.64 -3.14 5.52
C GLN A 22 -10.16 -3.37 5.87
N ILE A 23 -9.25 -3.22 4.89
CA ILE A 23 -7.81 -3.40 5.12
C ILE A 23 -7.29 -2.40 6.16
N LEU A 24 -7.71 -1.14 6.06
CA LEU A 24 -7.31 -0.11 7.02
C LEU A 24 -7.81 -0.40 8.44
N SER A 25 -9.01 -0.95 8.57
CA SER A 25 -9.56 -1.39 9.87
C SER A 25 -8.75 -2.57 10.45
N GLU A 26 -8.49 -3.61 9.65
CA GLU A 26 -7.75 -4.80 10.08
C GLU A 26 -6.30 -4.51 10.49
N THR A 27 -5.70 -3.49 9.88
CA THR A 27 -4.32 -3.09 10.14
C THR A 27 -4.19 -1.95 11.16
N GLN A 28 -5.30 -1.56 11.81
CA GLN A 28 -5.36 -0.45 12.77
C GLN A 28 -4.86 0.88 12.17
N MET A 29 -5.05 1.07 10.86
CA MET A 29 -4.66 2.25 10.11
C MET A 29 -5.84 3.19 9.79
N SER A 30 -7.03 2.93 10.31
CA SER A 30 -8.23 3.76 10.11
C SER A 30 -8.03 5.23 10.50
N ASP A 31 -7.29 5.48 11.59
CA ASP A 31 -7.00 6.82 12.11
C ASP A 31 -5.51 7.19 12.04
N CYS A 32 -4.77 6.59 11.09
CA CYS A 32 -3.36 6.89 10.91
C CYS A 32 -3.15 8.39 10.67
N ARG A 33 -2.44 9.06 11.58
CA ARG A 33 -2.04 10.45 11.40
C ARG A 33 -0.96 10.52 10.31
N PRO A 34 -1.22 11.15 9.16
CA PRO A 34 -0.18 11.31 8.15
C PRO A 34 0.93 12.17 8.74
N VAL A 35 2.09 11.57 8.98
CA VAL A 35 3.28 12.32 9.36
C VAL A 35 3.91 12.80 8.06
N SER A 36 4.24 14.08 7.99
CA SER A 36 4.85 14.72 6.83
C SER A 36 6.29 14.27 6.57
N THR A 37 6.75 13.14 7.10
CA THR A 37 8.02 12.54 6.68
C THR A 37 7.76 11.75 5.41
N PRO A 38 7.93 12.38 4.23
CA PRO A 38 7.63 11.75 2.98
C PRO A 38 8.85 10.89 2.64
N MET A 39 8.63 9.85 1.86
CA MET A 39 9.71 9.18 1.14
C MET A 39 10.72 10.22 0.61
N VAL A 40 12.00 10.05 0.91
CA VAL A 40 13.03 11.02 0.53
C VAL A 40 12.99 11.16 -1.00
N PRO A 41 12.70 12.35 -1.54
CA PRO A 41 12.62 12.54 -2.99
C PRO A 41 13.97 12.22 -3.63
N GLY A 42 13.94 11.47 -4.73
CA GLY A 42 15.14 11.04 -5.45
C GLY A 42 15.66 9.64 -5.07
N ILE A 43 15.05 8.94 -4.11
CA ILE A 43 15.38 7.53 -3.86
C ILE A 43 14.66 6.65 -4.88
N SER A 44 15.44 5.96 -5.71
CA SER A 44 14.95 4.87 -6.56
C SER A 44 15.03 3.57 -5.77
N LEU A 45 13.87 3.04 -5.36
CA LEU A 45 13.78 1.72 -4.75
C LEU A 45 13.99 0.67 -5.84
N THR A 46 15.01 -0.17 -5.68
CA THR A 46 15.31 -1.26 -6.61
C THR A 46 15.04 -2.60 -5.92
N LYS A 47 14.93 -3.70 -6.67
CA LYS A 47 14.77 -5.03 -6.04
C LYS A 47 15.90 -5.39 -5.07
N ALA A 48 17.07 -4.76 -5.22
CA ALA A 48 18.21 -4.93 -4.32
C ALA A 48 18.01 -4.23 -2.95
N SER A 49 17.04 -3.33 -2.81
CA SER A 49 16.66 -2.73 -1.52
C SER A 49 15.59 -3.53 -0.77
N ALA A 50 15.23 -4.72 -1.27
CA ALA A 50 14.41 -5.66 -0.53
C ALA A 50 15.23 -6.29 0.62
N PRO A 51 14.60 -6.64 1.75
CA PRO A 51 15.29 -7.36 2.82
C PRO A 51 15.85 -8.68 2.27
N LEU A 52 17.16 -8.87 2.42
CA LEU A 52 17.89 -10.04 1.90
C LEU A 52 18.10 -11.08 2.99
N THR A 53 18.07 -10.66 4.25
CA THR A 53 18.34 -11.52 5.41
C THR A 53 17.06 -11.81 6.21
N GLN A 54 17.02 -12.98 6.86
CA GLN A 54 15.87 -13.38 7.67
C GLN A 54 15.64 -12.46 8.88
N ALA A 55 16.70 -11.82 9.39
CA ALA A 55 16.62 -10.82 10.45
C ALA A 55 15.92 -9.53 9.96
N GLU A 56 16.24 -9.05 8.76
CA GLU A 56 15.55 -7.89 8.16
C GLU A 56 14.07 -8.21 7.89
N VAL A 57 13.77 -9.41 7.38
CA VAL A 57 12.37 -9.84 7.16
C VAL A 57 11.58 -9.84 8.46
N GLN A 58 12.16 -10.36 9.55
CA GLN A 58 11.51 -10.31 10.87
C GLN A 58 11.28 -8.86 11.33
N GLN A 59 12.29 -8.01 11.20
CA GLN A 59 12.19 -6.59 11.54
C GLN A 59 11.06 -5.88 10.77
N PHE A 60 10.92 -6.13 9.46
CA PHE A 60 9.85 -5.53 8.64
C PHE A 60 8.49 -6.22 8.82
N ALA A 61 8.44 -7.47 9.27
CA ALA A 61 7.20 -8.17 9.56
C ALA A 61 6.39 -7.51 10.68
N HIS A 62 7.07 -6.80 11.59
CA HIS A 62 6.43 -6.03 12.65
C HIS A 62 5.92 -4.66 12.16
N MET A 63 6.33 -4.22 10.96
CA MET A 63 5.96 -2.91 10.45
C MET A 63 4.60 -3.00 9.73
N PRO A 64 3.55 -2.33 10.24
CA PRO A 64 2.16 -2.58 9.82
C PRO A 64 1.88 -2.21 8.36
N TYR A 65 2.67 -1.31 7.76
CA TYR A 65 2.49 -0.88 6.37
C TYR A 65 2.77 -1.98 5.33
N SER A 66 3.67 -2.92 5.64
CA SER A 66 4.11 -3.96 4.71
C SER A 66 2.96 -4.90 4.33
N ARG A 67 2.07 -5.15 5.30
CA ARG A 67 0.85 -5.94 5.12
C ARG A 67 -0.17 -5.23 4.23
N VAL A 68 -0.46 -3.96 4.50
CA VAL A 68 -1.40 -3.15 3.71
C VAL A 68 -0.97 -3.09 2.24
N VAL A 69 0.31 -2.86 1.97
CA VAL A 69 0.84 -2.77 0.60
C VAL A 69 0.83 -4.12 -0.12
N GLY A 70 0.98 -5.23 0.61
CA GLY A 70 0.94 -6.58 0.04
C GLY A 70 -0.46 -7.13 -0.26
N GLU A 71 -1.50 -6.57 0.38
CA GLU A 71 -2.91 -6.96 0.18
C GLU A 71 -3.63 -6.15 -0.93
N LEU A 72 -2.99 -5.08 -1.43
CA LEU A 72 -3.46 -4.22 -2.54
C LEU A 72 -3.03 -4.74 -3.92
#